data_AF-A0A963WI93-F1
#
_entry.id   AF-A0A963WI93-F1
#
_cell.length_a   1.000
_cell.length_b   1.000
_cell.length_c   1.000
_cell.angle_alpha   90.00
_cell.angle_beta   90.00
_cell.angle_gamma   90.00
#
_symmetry.space_group_name_H-M   'P 1'
#
loop_
_entity.id
_entity.type
_entity.pdbx_description
1 polymer ?
#
loop_
_entity_poly.entity_id
_entity_poly.type
_entity_poly.pdbx_seq_one_letter_code
_entity_poly.pdbx_strand_id
1 'polypeptide(L)'
;MATKPSNNGRTTAKKRIRKIFGDIHEVVQMPNLIEVQRESYEQFLRSVPETGYVSGLEKTLRSVFPIRDFAGTSELDFVHYELEDPKYDTTECRQRGITYAAPMKVTLRLIVFEVDAETETRSVLDIK
;
A
#
# COMPACT_ATOMS: atom_id res chain seq x y z
N MET A 1 32.09 -20.34 -7.97
CA MET A 1 31.09 -21.41 -8.08
C MET A 1 29.71 -20.79 -7.92
N ALA A 2 28.91 -20.75 -8.98
CA ALA A 2 27.44 -20.77 -8.99
C ALA A 2 26.97 -20.77 -10.46
N THR A 3 25.89 -21.50 -10.70
CA THR A 3 25.57 -22.30 -11.88
C THR A 3 24.89 -21.55 -13.03
N LYS A 4 25.25 -21.92 -14.27
CA LYS A 4 24.58 -21.48 -15.51
C LYS A 4 23.11 -21.95 -15.53
N PRO A 5 22.15 -21.14 -16.00
CA PRO A 5 20.76 -21.59 -16.12
C PRO A 5 20.58 -22.54 -17.31
N SER A 6 19.96 -23.68 -17.02
CA SER A 6 19.56 -24.74 -17.94
C SER A 6 18.48 -24.26 -18.92
N ASN A 7 18.72 -24.46 -20.22
CA ASN A 7 17.84 -24.07 -21.30
C ASN A 7 16.85 -25.21 -21.59
N ASN A 8 15.63 -25.13 -21.05
CA ASN A 8 14.61 -26.14 -21.33
C ASN A 8 13.76 -25.72 -22.54
N GLY A 9 13.84 -26.53 -23.60
CA GLY A 9 13.29 -26.25 -24.92
C GLY A 9 11.77 -26.12 -24.94
N ARG A 10 11.27 -25.10 -25.64
CA ARG A 10 9.91 -25.03 -26.16
C ARG A 10 9.98 -24.77 -27.67
N THR A 11 9.30 -25.64 -28.41
CA THR A 11 9.16 -25.72 -29.86
C THR A 11 8.98 -24.35 -30.54
N THR A 12 9.92 -24.01 -31.42
CA THR A 12 9.94 -22.78 -32.19
C THR A 12 8.91 -22.82 -33.32
N ALA A 13 7.73 -22.24 -33.10
CA ALA A 13 6.94 -21.72 -34.22
C ALA A 13 7.85 -20.80 -35.06
N LYS A 14 7.92 -21.01 -36.39
CA LYS A 14 8.78 -20.22 -37.30
C LYS A 14 8.59 -18.72 -37.02
N LYS A 15 9.57 -18.12 -36.31
CA LYS A 15 9.52 -16.70 -35.95
C LYS A 15 9.57 -15.87 -37.23
N ARG A 16 8.51 -15.11 -37.50
CA ARG A 16 8.45 -14.16 -38.61
C ARG A 16 9.59 -13.15 -38.47
N ILE A 17 10.47 -13.08 -39.46
CA ILE A 17 11.60 -12.14 -39.45
C ILE A 17 11.09 -10.73 -39.73
N ARG A 18 11.32 -9.79 -38.80
CA ARG A 18 11.08 -8.36 -38.99
C ARG A 18 12.39 -7.69 -39.37
N LYS A 19 12.47 -7.10 -40.57
CA LYS A 19 13.62 -6.28 -40.98
C LYS A 19 13.44 -4.86 -40.44
N ILE A 20 14.52 -4.29 -39.88
CA ILE A 20 14.58 -2.92 -39.37
C ILE A 20 15.65 -2.20 -40.19
N PHE A 21 15.34 -0.98 -40.68
CA PHE A 21 16.20 -0.20 -41.58
C PHE A 21 16.69 1.13 -40.95
N GLY A 22 16.51 1.28 -39.63
CA GLY A 22 16.99 2.45 -38.90
C GLY A 22 18.47 2.31 -38.55
N ASP A 23 19.24 3.40 -38.71
CA ASP A 23 20.69 3.47 -38.47
C ASP A 23 21.03 3.92 -37.03
N ILE A 24 20.06 4.55 -36.35
CA ILE A 24 20.21 5.00 -34.97
C ILE A 24 20.01 3.80 -34.03
N HIS A 25 21.02 3.53 -33.21
CA HIS A 25 21.00 2.44 -32.25
C HIS A 25 20.22 2.88 -30.99
N GLU A 26 19.35 2.01 -30.48
CA GLU A 26 18.58 2.26 -29.25
C GLU A 26 19.56 2.30 -28.06
N VAL A 27 19.72 3.48 -27.45
CA VAL A 27 20.69 3.72 -26.35
C VAL A 27 20.16 3.22 -25.01
N VAL A 28 18.85 3.15 -24.84
CA VAL A 28 18.16 2.72 -23.62
C VAL A 28 17.02 1.79 -24.01
N GLN A 29 16.89 0.67 -23.32
CA GLN A 29 15.81 -0.29 -23.58
C GLN A 29 14.44 0.30 -23.22
N MET A 30 13.42 -0.09 -23.98
CA MET A 30 12.02 0.24 -23.66
C MET A 30 11.67 -0.14 -22.20
N PRO A 31 11.25 0.82 -21.38
CA PRO A 31 10.87 0.56 -19.99
C PRO A 31 9.54 -0.20 -19.92
N ASN A 32 9.23 -0.71 -18.73
CA ASN A 32 7.95 -1.35 -18.51
C ASN A 32 6.82 -0.32 -18.51
N LEU A 33 5.94 -0.40 -19.51
CA LEU A 33 4.86 0.57 -19.71
C LEU A 33 3.79 0.57 -18.59
N ILE A 34 3.78 -0.45 -17.73
CA ILE A 34 2.84 -0.60 -16.61
C ILE A 34 3.51 -0.30 -15.27
N GLU A 35 4.80 0.03 -15.28
CA GLU A 35 5.59 0.31 -14.08
C GLU A 35 5.01 1.44 -13.26
N VAL A 36 4.73 2.58 -13.89
CA VAL A 36 4.15 3.76 -13.23
C VAL A 36 2.85 3.43 -12.49
N GLN A 37 1.99 2.60 -13.09
CA GLN A 37 0.72 2.21 -12.46
C GLN A 37 0.94 1.29 -11.26
N ARG A 38 1.87 0.34 -11.38
CA ARG A 38 2.20 -0.60 -10.30
C ARG A 38 2.88 0.11 -9.14
N GLU A 39 3.90 0.91 -9.43
CA GLU A 39 4.67 1.63 -8.43
C GLU A 39 3.80 2.65 -7.69
N SER A 40 2.97 3.41 -8.39
CA SER A 40 2.07 4.37 -7.75
C SER A 40 1.13 3.71 -6.75
N TYR A 41 0.58 2.55 -7.09
CA TYR A 41 -0.31 1.82 -6.20
C TYR A 41 0.43 1.15 -5.04
N GLU A 42 1.64 0.62 -5.30
CA GLU A 42 2.48 0.03 -4.27
C GLU A 42 2.94 1.07 -3.24
N GLN A 43 3.34 2.26 -3.69
CA GLN A 43 3.68 3.41 -2.84
C GLN A 43 2.48 3.88 -2.01
N PHE A 44 1.26 3.79 -2.56
CA PHE A 44 0.05 4.14 -1.83
C PHE A 44 -0.28 3.14 -0.72
N LEU A 45 -0.14 1.83 -0.99
CA LEU A 45 -0.59 0.76 -0.09
C LEU A 45 0.41 0.32 0.97
N ARG A 46 1.71 0.24 0.64
CA ARG A 46 2.71 -0.39 1.52
C ARG A 46 3.54 0.67 2.23
N SER A 47 3.42 0.74 3.55
CA SER A 47 4.47 1.37 4.37
C SER A 47 5.54 0.31 4.63
N VAL A 48 6.80 0.71 4.55
CA VAL A 48 7.94 -0.17 4.82
C VAL A 48 8.58 0.36 6.11
N PRO A 49 8.29 -0.26 7.27
CA PRO A 49 8.80 0.21 8.55
C PRO A 49 10.34 0.23 8.60
N GLU A 50 10.98 -0.72 7.90
CA GLU A 50 12.43 -0.87 7.87
C GLU A 50 13.16 0.31 7.21
N THR A 51 12.55 0.94 6.20
CA THR A 51 13.13 2.10 5.51
C THR A 51 12.59 3.43 6.04
N GLY A 52 11.65 3.38 7.00
CA GLY A 52 10.92 4.56 7.48
C GLY A 52 9.98 5.16 6.44
N TYR A 53 9.68 4.44 5.35
CA TYR A 53 8.79 4.92 4.31
C TYR A 53 7.33 4.85 4.77
N VAL A 54 6.71 6.02 4.91
CA VAL A 54 5.30 6.18 5.25
C VAL A 54 4.49 6.17 3.96
N SER A 55 3.55 5.22 3.84
CA SER A 55 2.70 5.10 2.66
C SER A 55 1.77 6.29 2.52
N GLY A 56 1.28 6.51 1.30
CA GLY A 56 0.26 7.54 1.03
C GLY A 56 -0.96 7.35 1.93
N LEU A 57 -1.42 6.12 2.10
CA LEU A 57 -2.54 5.77 2.97
C LEU A 57 -2.28 6.13 4.43
N GLU A 58 -1.14 5.72 4.98
CA GLU A 58 -0.77 6.02 6.37
C GLU A 58 -0.65 7.53 6.61
N LYS A 59 -0.06 8.25 5.64
CA LYS A 59 0.05 9.71 5.69
C LYS A 59 -1.31 10.40 5.72
N THR A 60 -2.26 9.92 4.92
CA THR A 60 -3.63 10.47 4.94
C THR A 60 -4.33 10.20 6.26
N LEU A 61 -4.19 8.99 6.83
CA LEU A 61 -4.78 8.66 8.13
C LEU A 61 -4.17 9.54 9.24
N ARG A 62 -2.85 9.64 9.31
CA ARG A 62 -2.14 10.52 10.26
C ARG A 62 -2.44 12.00 10.08
N SER A 63 -2.95 12.43 8.94
CA SER A 63 -3.34 13.83 8.70
C SER A 63 -4.75 14.15 9.19
N VAL A 64 -5.62 13.14 9.29
CA VAL A 64 -7.01 13.31 9.75
C VAL A 64 -7.10 13.12 11.25
N PHE A 65 -6.27 12.24 11.81
CA PHE A 65 -6.13 12.07 13.26
C PHE A 65 -5.07 13.02 13.81
N PRO A 66 -5.23 13.55 15.04
CA PRO A 66 -6.23 13.15 16.02
C PRO A 66 -7.59 13.85 15.87
N ILE A 67 -8.67 13.11 16.13
CA ILE A 67 -10.03 13.66 16.18
C ILE A 67 -10.40 13.91 17.64
N ARG A 68 -10.76 15.15 17.96
CA ARG A 68 -11.14 15.58 19.31
C ARG A 68 -12.64 15.86 19.39
N ASP A 69 -13.25 15.49 20.51
CA ASP A 69 -14.63 15.88 20.79
C ASP A 69 -14.72 17.38 21.14
N PHE A 70 -15.89 17.98 20.91
CA PHE A 70 -16.17 19.38 21.21
C PHE A 70 -16.02 19.70 22.70
N ALA A 71 -16.36 18.73 23.57
CA ALA A 71 -16.20 18.88 25.02
C ALA A 71 -14.75 18.71 25.50
N GLY A 72 -13.83 18.28 24.62
CA GLY A 72 -12.42 18.06 24.97
C GLY A 72 -12.17 16.91 25.94
N THR A 73 -13.17 16.07 26.20
CA THR A 73 -13.12 14.92 27.12
C THR A 73 -12.55 13.66 26.48
N SER A 74 -12.41 13.62 25.15
CA SER A 74 -11.93 12.43 24.44
C SER A 74 -11.22 12.79 23.13
N GLU A 75 -10.20 12.00 22.78
CA GLU A 75 -9.41 12.10 21.56
C GLU A 75 -9.18 10.70 20.97
N LEU A 76 -9.42 10.54 19.66
CA LEU A 76 -9.03 9.35 18.92
C LEU A 76 -7.69 9.59 18.22
N ASP A 77 -6.76 8.67 18.44
CA ASP A 77 -5.44 8.64 17.82
C ASP A 77 -5.26 7.40 16.94
N PHE A 78 -4.45 7.54 15.88
CA PHE A 78 -4.16 6.48 14.93
C PHE A 78 -2.82 5.81 15.25
N VAL A 79 -2.85 4.49 15.50
CA VAL A 79 -1.65 3.72 15.81
C VAL A 79 -1.05 3.11 14.54
N HIS A 80 -1.81 2.25 13.86
CA HIS A 80 -1.36 1.49 12.70
C HIS A 80 -2.54 0.95 11.86
N TYR A 81 -2.27 0.55 10.63
CA TYR A 81 -3.22 -0.12 9.73
C TYR A 81 -2.59 -1.39 9.15
N GLU A 82 -3.40 -2.42 8.95
CA GLU A 82 -2.99 -3.69 8.35
C GLU A 82 -3.93 -4.03 7.19
N LEU A 83 -3.36 -4.50 6.08
CA LEU A 83 -4.09 -4.98 4.92
C LEU A 83 -4.06 -6.51 4.93
N GLU A 84 -5.23 -7.13 5.03
CA GLU A 84 -5.35 -8.58 4.99
C GLU A 84 -5.30 -9.10 3.55
N ASP A 85 -5.02 -10.39 3.39
CA ASP A 85 -5.05 -11.01 2.07
C ASP A 85 -6.46 -10.99 1.45
N PRO A 86 -6.57 -10.82 0.13
CA PRO A 86 -7.83 -10.92 -0.59
C PRO A 86 -8.53 -12.26 -0.36
N LYS A 87 -9.85 -12.23 -0.18
CA LYS A 87 -10.65 -13.43 0.11
C LYS A 87 -10.73 -14.41 -1.06
N TYR A 88 -10.54 -13.93 -2.30
CA TYR A 88 -10.73 -14.69 -3.53
C TYR A 88 -9.61 -14.35 -4.52
N ASP A 89 -9.27 -15.30 -5.37
CA ASP A 89 -8.31 -15.08 -6.45
C ASP A 89 -8.92 -14.26 -7.60
N THR A 90 -8.06 -13.60 -8.36
CA THR A 90 -8.40 -12.83 -9.56
C THR A 90 -9.22 -13.62 -10.59
N THR A 91 -8.96 -14.91 -10.75
CA THR A 91 -9.69 -15.76 -11.72
C THR A 91 -11.12 -16.02 -11.27
N GLU A 92 -11.30 -16.34 -9.99
CA GLU A 92 -12.61 -16.57 -9.37
C GLU A 92 -13.44 -15.27 -9.36
N CYS A 93 -12.80 -14.13 -9.05
CA CYS A 93 -13.45 -12.82 -9.09
C CYS A 93 -14.02 -12.50 -10.47
N ARG A 94 -13.26 -12.79 -11.54
CA ARG A 94 -13.71 -12.59 -12.93
C ARG A 94 -14.87 -13.50 -13.31
N GLN A 95 -14.85 -14.77 -12.89
CA GLN A 95 -15.90 -15.73 -13.22
C GLN A 95 -17.22 -15.44 -12.51
N ARG A 96 -17.15 -15.05 -11.23
CA ARG A 96 -18.33 -14.77 -10.40
C ARG A 96 -18.84 -13.33 -10.51
N GLY A 97 -18.11 -12.45 -11.19
CA GLY A 97 -18.46 -11.03 -11.30
C GLY A 97 -18.35 -10.27 -9.97
N ILE A 98 -17.45 -10.71 -9.08
CA ILE A 98 -17.19 -10.06 -7.79
C ILE A 98 -15.91 -9.22 -7.84
N THR A 99 -15.79 -8.24 -6.94
CA THR A 99 -14.63 -7.34 -6.88
C THR A 99 -13.45 -8.00 -6.16
N TYR A 100 -12.27 -7.96 -6.78
CA TYR A 100 -11.02 -8.33 -6.12
C TYR A 100 -10.58 -7.22 -5.17
N ALA A 101 -10.68 -7.47 -3.86
CA ALA A 101 -10.36 -6.51 -2.81
C ALA A 101 -9.80 -7.20 -1.57
N ALA A 102 -8.93 -6.47 -0.86
CA ALA A 102 -8.38 -6.83 0.44
C ALA A 102 -9.11 -6.06 1.57
N PRO A 103 -9.45 -6.70 2.70
CA PRO A 103 -9.90 -5.99 3.89
C PRO A 103 -8.79 -5.12 4.47
N MET A 104 -9.14 -3.93 4.98
CA MET A 104 -8.23 -3.07 5.75
C MET A 104 -8.69 -3.00 7.20
N LYS A 105 -7.79 -3.34 8.13
CA LYS A 105 -7.98 -3.19 9.56
C LYS A 105 -7.19 -2.00 10.07
N VAL A 106 -7.78 -1.22 10.96
CA VAL A 106 -7.13 -0.03 11.54
C VAL A 106 -7.19 -0.13 13.06
N THR A 107 -6.04 0.04 13.70
CA THR A 107 -5.91 0.10 15.16
C THR A 107 -5.92 1.56 15.59
N LEU A 108 -6.99 1.93 16.28
CA LEU A 108 -7.16 3.26 16.87
C LEU A 108 -6.98 3.16 18.38
N ARG A 109 -6.53 4.26 18.97
CA ARG A 109 -6.40 4.43 20.41
C ARG A 109 -7.35 5.52 20.86
N LEU A 110 -8.17 5.25 21.87
CA LEU A 110 -9.05 6.22 22.50
C LEU A 110 -8.37 6.75 23.76
N ILE A 111 -8.16 8.06 23.82
CA ILE A 111 -7.63 8.75 24.99
C ILE A 111 -8.79 9.52 25.63
N VAL A 112 -9.08 9.24 26.90
CA VAL A 112 -10.10 9.96 27.68
C VAL A 112 -9.41 10.94 28.61
N PHE A 113 -9.88 12.18 28.61
CA PHE A 113 -9.37 13.25 29.46
C PHE A 113 -10.39 13.59 30.55
N GLU A 114 -9.90 13.83 31.76
CA GLU A 114 -10.66 14.50 32.81
C GLU A 114 -10.31 15.99 32.76
N VAL A 115 -11.35 16.83 32.71
CA VAL A 115 -11.18 18.29 32.72
C VAL A 115 -11.58 18.79 34.10
N ASP A 116 -10.60 19.24 34.87
CA ASP A 116 -10.84 19.85 36.18
C ASP A 116 -11.36 21.29 35.97
N ALA A 117 -12.55 21.57 36.51
CA ALA A 117 -13.26 22.83 36.31
C ALA A 117 -12.61 24.03 37.02
N GLU A 118 -11.71 23.81 37.99
CA GLU A 118 -11.06 24.88 38.75
C GLU A 118 -9.67 25.26 38.19
N THR A 119 -8.99 24.34 37.50
CA THR A 119 -7.60 24.55 37.04
C THR A 119 -7.42 24.55 35.53
N GLU A 120 -8.46 24.24 34.75
CA GLU A 120 -8.41 24.04 33.28
C GLU A 120 -7.33 23.02 32.82
N THR A 121 -6.75 22.26 33.75
CA THR A 121 -5.74 21.25 33.42
C THR A 121 -6.41 19.98 32.91
N ARG A 122 -5.80 19.38 31.88
CA ARG A 122 -6.27 18.13 31.26
C ARG A 122 -5.40 16.99 31.77
N SER A 123 -5.98 16.06 32.53
CA SER A 123 -5.32 14.83 32.95
C SER A 123 -5.81 13.66 32.10
N VAL A 124 -4.88 12.75 31.73
CA VAL A 124 -5.24 11.53 31.00
C VAL A 124 -5.85 10.55 31.99
N LEU A 125 -7.11 10.19 31.77
CA LEU A 125 -7.87 9.30 32.64
C LEU A 125 -7.73 7.83 32.20
N ASP A 126 -7.78 7.58 30.89
CA ASP A 126 -7.68 6.23 30.33
C ASP A 126 -7.12 6.25 28.90
N ILE A 127 -6.43 5.18 28.54
CA ILE A 127 -5.95 4.92 27.19
C ILE A 127 -6.40 3.51 26.82
N LYS A 128 -7.35 3.42 25.88
CA LYS A 128 -7.86 2.16 25.33
C LYS A 128 -7.45 1.93 23.90
#